data_AF-A0A7V2ATG6-F1
#
_entry.id   AF-A0A7V2ATG6-F1
#
_cell.length_a   1.000
_cell.length_b   1.000
_cell.length_c   1.000
_cell.angle_alpha   90.00
_cell.angle_beta   90.00
_cell.angle_gamma   90.00
#
_symmetry.space_group_name_H-M   'P 1'
#
loop_
_entity.id
_entity.type
_entity.pdbx_description
1 polymer ?
#
loop_
_entity_poly.entity_id
_entity_poly.type
_entity_poly.pdbx_seq_one_letter_code
_entity_poly.pdbx_strand_id
1 'polypeptide(L)'
;MRRSLTVAILVLVVAASAAHGQGPRLTGDMEARKIVMDENNREIAVSADQVFPLDTIEYTLTYRNTGNATAAGIDLVGPIPEGTAYLDMTATDIDNARPLFSIDGGASFHEPPSPTSS
;
A
#
# COMPACT_ATOMS: atom_id res chain seq x y z
N MET A 1 -12.16 -12.76 24.79
CA MET A 1 -11.39 -11.50 24.85
C MET A 1 -11.18 -11.02 23.42
N ARG A 2 -11.76 -9.88 23.00
CA ARG A 2 -11.52 -9.30 21.68
C ARG A 2 -10.20 -8.52 21.75
N ARG A 3 -9.13 -9.06 21.16
CA ARG A 3 -7.85 -8.35 21.05
C ARG A 3 -7.96 -7.40 19.87
N SER A 4 -7.82 -6.10 20.10
CA SER A 4 -7.63 -5.14 19.02
C SER A 4 -6.21 -5.28 18.47
N LEU A 5 -6.05 -5.20 17.16
CA LEU A 5 -4.75 -4.95 16.54
C LEU A 5 -4.51 -3.44 16.54
N THR A 6 -3.29 -3.02 16.88
CA THR A 6 -2.81 -1.68 16.58
C THR A 6 -2.37 -1.68 15.12
N VAL A 7 -2.75 -0.66 14.35
CA VAL A 7 -2.31 -0.51 12.94
C VAL A 7 -0.78 -0.57 12.91
N ALA A 8 -0.24 -1.61 12.29
CA ALA A 8 1.19 -1.81 12.21
C ALA A 8 1.80 -0.76 11.27
N ILE A 9 2.99 -0.28 11.64
CA ILE A 9 3.75 0.66 10.82
C ILE A 9 4.27 -0.11 9.61
N LEU A 10 3.76 0.23 8.44
CA LEU A 10 4.22 -0.25 7.14
C LEU A 10 5.59 0.38 6.87
N VAL A 11 6.65 -0.41 6.87
CA VAL A 11 8.00 0.06 6.51
C VAL A 11 8.11 0.03 5.00
N LEU A 12 8.11 1.19 4.37
CA LEU A 12 8.25 1.29 2.92
C LEU A 12 9.71 1.48 2.52
N VAL A 13 10.18 0.62 1.63
CA VAL A 13 11.51 0.72 1.04
C VAL A 13 11.39 1.44 -0.30
N VAL A 14 12.14 2.53 -0.46
CA VAL A 14 12.26 3.28 -1.72
C VAL A 14 13.69 3.12 -2.22
N ALA A 15 13.87 2.45 -3.36
CA ALA A 15 15.16 2.44 -4.06
C ALA A 15 15.12 3.47 -5.19
N ALA A 16 16.01 4.46 -5.15
CA ALA A 16 16.16 5.47 -6.21
C ALA A 16 17.65 5.65 -6.52
N SER A 17 18.06 5.39 -7.76
CA SER A 17 19.44 5.63 -8.20
C SER A 17 19.65 7.11 -8.50
N ALA A 18 20.35 7.83 -7.61
CA ALA A 18 20.73 9.22 -7.84
C ALA A 18 22.01 9.30 -8.69
N ALA A 19 21.86 9.57 -9.98
CA ALA A 19 22.98 10.01 -10.80
C ALA A 19 23.18 11.53 -10.58
N HIS A 20 24.35 11.95 -10.07
CA HIS A 20 24.85 13.34 -10.07
C HIS A 20 24.54 14.29 -8.90
N GLY A 21 24.34 13.82 -7.66
CA GLY A 21 24.38 14.69 -6.46
C GLY A 21 23.19 15.65 -6.27
N GLN A 22 22.31 15.75 -7.27
CA GLN A 22 20.97 16.30 -7.20
C GLN A 22 20.02 15.16 -7.62
N GLY A 23 19.69 14.29 -6.66
CA GLY A 23 18.90 13.09 -6.91
C GLY A 23 17.40 13.35 -6.80
N PRO A 24 16.56 12.46 -7.34
CA PRO A 24 15.14 12.44 -7.00
C PRO A 24 15.00 12.29 -5.47
N ARG A 25 14.16 13.12 -4.85
CA ARG A 25 13.91 13.06 -3.42
C ARG A 25 12.46 12.73 -3.20
N LEU A 26 12.19 11.48 -2.85
CA LEU A 26 10.83 11.03 -2.57
C LEU A 26 10.49 11.26 -1.10
N THR A 27 9.38 11.93 -0.87
CA THR A 27 8.70 11.97 0.43
C THR A 27 7.43 11.14 0.30
N GLY A 28 7.16 10.31 1.31
CA GLY A 28 5.99 9.46 1.34
C GLY A 28 5.20 9.66 2.62
N ASP A 29 3.89 9.55 2.51
CA ASP A 29 2.95 9.55 3.61
C ASP A 29 2.01 8.34 3.48
N MET A 30 1.55 7.81 4.61
CA MET A 30 0.60 6.70 4.66
C MET A 30 -0.54 7.04 5.59
N GLU A 31 -1.77 6.84 5.12
CA GLU A 31 -2.98 6.93 5.93
C GLU A 31 -3.69 5.58 5.97
N ALA A 32 -4.15 5.18 7.16
CA ALA A 32 -4.96 3.98 7.35
C ALA A 32 -6.36 4.39 7.79
N ARG A 33 -7.39 3.88 7.11
CA ARG A 33 -8.79 4.09 7.46
C ARG A 33 -9.50 2.76 7.57
N LYS A 34 -10.36 2.61 8.57
CA LYS A 34 -11.23 1.44 8.68
C LYS A 34 -12.47 1.68 7.83
N ILE A 35 -12.84 0.71 7.02
CA ILE A 35 -14.05 0.76 6.20
C ILE A 35 -15.18 0.07 6.96
N VAL A 36 -16.31 0.76 7.14
CA VAL A 36 -17.52 0.24 7.78
C VAL A 36 -18.75 0.56 6.93
N MET A 37 -19.82 -0.21 7.10
CA MET A 37 -21.13 0.13 6.55
C MET A 37 -21.88 1.06 7.51
N ASP A 38 -22.48 2.13 6.99
CA ASP A 38 -23.43 2.95 7.73
C ASP A 38 -24.83 2.31 7.80
N GLU A 39 -25.77 3.00 8.45
CA GLU A 39 -27.17 2.55 8.59
C GLU A 39 -27.91 2.42 7.24
N ASN A 40 -27.39 3.03 6.18
CA ASN A 40 -27.91 3.00 4.83
C ASN A 40 -27.17 2.01 3.91
N ASN A 41 -26.32 1.15 4.48
CA ASN A 41 -25.51 0.18 3.76
C ASN A 41 -24.54 0.82 2.75
N ARG A 42 -24.01 2.00 3.10
CA ARG A 42 -22.97 2.71 2.35
C ARG A 42 -21.64 2.52 3.05
N GLU A 43 -20.58 2.35 2.26
CA GLU A 43 -19.23 2.32 2.81
C GLU A 43 -18.84 3.72 3.29
N ILE A 44 -18.34 3.79 4.52
CA ILE A 44 -17.74 5.00 5.10
C ILE A 44 -16.37 4.65 5.68
N ALA A 45 -15.44 5.59 5.55
CA ALA A 45 -14.10 5.47 6.10
C ALA A 45 -14.01 6.19 7.46
N VAL A 46 -13.61 5.46 8.50
CA VAL A 46 -13.43 5.97 9.87
C VAL A 46 -11.98 5.78 10.34
N SER A 47 -11.63 6.36 11.50
CA SER A 47 -10.30 6.20 12.08
C SER A 47 -9.97 4.72 12.31
N ALA A 48 -8.74 4.31 11.95
CA ALA A 48 -8.23 2.97 12.15
C ALA A 48 -7.50 2.77 13.50
N ASP A 49 -7.68 3.67 14.50
CA ASP A 49 -6.99 3.58 15.80
C ASP A 49 -7.17 2.22 16.51
N GLN A 50 -8.32 1.58 16.29
CA GLN A 50 -8.59 0.22 16.75
C GLN A 50 -9.26 -0.59 15.66
N VAL A 51 -8.63 -1.72 15.32
CA VAL A 51 -9.15 -2.69 14.36
C VAL A 51 -9.28 -4.06 15.02
N PHE A 52 -10.28 -4.81 14.60
CA PHE A 52 -10.61 -6.15 15.09
C PHE A 52 -10.52 -7.16 13.95
N PRO A 53 -10.41 -8.46 14.26
CA PRO A 53 -10.48 -9.50 13.23
C PRO A 53 -11.72 -9.31 12.35
N LEU A 54 -11.54 -9.47 11.04
CA LEU A 54 -12.55 -9.28 9.98
C LEU A 54 -12.92 -7.83 9.66
N ASP A 55 -12.29 -6.82 10.29
CA ASP A 55 -12.40 -5.45 9.81
C ASP A 55 -11.65 -5.28 8.47
N THR A 56 -12.21 -4.46 7.58
CA THR A 56 -11.54 -4.00 6.37
C THR A 56 -10.81 -2.71 6.65
N ILE A 57 -9.54 -2.64 6.24
CA ILE A 57 -8.68 -1.46 6.39
C ILE A 57 -8.24 -1.03 4.99
N GLU A 58 -8.49 0.22 4.66
CA GLU A 58 -7.96 0.86 3.46
C GLU A 58 -6.67 1.61 3.82
N TYR A 59 -5.62 1.36 3.04
CA TYR A 59 -4.34 2.04 3.17
C TYR A 59 -4.10 2.91 1.95
N THR A 60 -3.92 4.21 2.18
CA THR A 60 -3.58 5.18 1.13
C THR A 60 -2.13 5.58 1.25
N LEU A 61 -1.34 5.24 0.23
CA LEU A 61 0.07 5.58 0.14
C LEU A 61 0.24 6.75 -0.84
N THR A 62 0.82 7.86 -0.37
CA THR A 62 1.07 9.04 -1.20
C THR A 62 2.57 9.27 -1.32
N TYR A 63 3.09 9.32 -2.54
CA TYR A 63 4.50 9.63 -2.81
C TYR A 63 4.65 10.89 -3.65
N ARG A 64 5.62 11.72 -3.27
CA ARG A 64 5.94 12.96 -3.97
C ARG A 64 7.44 13.09 -4.18
N ASN A 65 7.84 13.33 -5.43
CA ASN A 65 9.18 13.81 -5.72
C ASN A 65 9.30 15.30 -5.38
N THR A 66 10.01 15.58 -4.30
CA THR A 66 10.37 16.92 -3.82
C THR A 66 11.79 17.33 -4.27
N GLY A 67 12.48 16.45 -4.99
CA GLY A 67 13.77 16.72 -5.58
C GLY A 67 13.65 17.48 -6.89
N ASN A 68 14.80 17.80 -7.46
CA ASN A 68 14.92 18.56 -8.71
C ASN A 68 15.35 17.69 -9.90
N ALA A 69 15.44 16.38 -9.72
CA ALA A 69 15.66 15.40 -10.76
C ALA A 69 14.46 14.47 -10.91
N THR A 70 14.22 13.96 -12.12
CA THR A 70 13.17 12.98 -12.39
C THR A 70 13.40 11.71 -11.58
N ALA A 71 12.35 11.24 -10.90
CA ALA A 71 12.35 9.95 -10.23
C ALA A 71 12.01 8.87 -11.26
N ALA A 72 12.95 7.98 -11.55
CA ALA A 72 12.80 6.87 -12.49
C ALA A 72 13.36 5.58 -11.87
N GLY A 73 12.80 4.44 -12.26
CA GLY A 73 13.21 3.14 -11.69
C GLY A 73 12.94 3.05 -10.19
N ILE A 74 11.80 3.60 -9.75
CA ILE A 74 11.40 3.61 -8.35
C ILE A 74 10.57 2.37 -8.07
N ASP A 75 11.06 1.54 -7.16
CA ASP A 75 10.26 0.46 -6.58
C ASP A 75 9.68 0.96 -5.25
N LEU A 76 8.35 0.89 -5.13
CA LEU A 76 7.61 1.22 -3.92
C LEU A 76 7.05 -0.08 -3.35
N VAL A 77 7.55 -0.50 -2.19
CA VAL A 77 7.14 -1.75 -1.55
C VAL A 77 6.29 -1.47 -0.31
N GLY A 78 5.00 -1.79 -0.38
CA GLY A 78 4.09 -1.72 0.76
C GLY A 78 3.82 -3.10 1.37
N PRO A 79 4.52 -3.51 2.45
CA PRO A 79 4.31 -4.83 3.04
C PRO A 79 2.92 -4.97 3.67
N ILE A 80 2.28 -6.12 3.48
CA ILE A 80 1.00 -6.42 4.14
C ILE A 80 1.25 -6.56 5.65
N PRO A 81 0.57 -5.78 6.52
CA PRO A 81 0.75 -5.88 7.97
C PRO A 81 0.42 -7.28 8.50
N GLU A 82 1.16 -7.72 9.53
CA GLU A 82 0.88 -8.99 10.21
C GLU A 82 -0.57 -9.05 10.71
N GLY A 83 -1.20 -10.21 10.54
CA GLY A 83 -2.60 -10.41 10.93
C GLY A 83 -3.64 -9.80 9.99
N THR A 84 -3.20 -9.22 8.86
CA THR A 84 -4.07 -8.78 7.76
C THR A 84 -3.84 -9.61 6.51
N ALA A 85 -4.80 -9.59 5.60
CA ALA A 85 -4.69 -10.18 4.28
C ALA A 85 -5.08 -9.12 3.24
N TYR A 86 -4.33 -9.04 2.14
CA TYR A 86 -4.68 -8.17 1.04
C TYR A 86 -5.98 -8.66 0.38
N LEU A 87 -6.90 -7.73 0.12
CA LEU A 87 -8.11 -8.00 -0.64
C LEU A 87 -7.85 -7.75 -2.12
N ASP A 88 -8.06 -8.78 -2.95
CA ASP A 88 -7.76 -8.70 -4.38
C ASP A 88 -8.53 -7.58 -5.07
N MET A 89 -7.92 -6.97 -6.09
CA MET A 89 -8.48 -5.88 -6.90
C MET A 89 -8.87 -4.60 -6.13
N THR A 90 -8.38 -4.41 -4.91
CA THR A 90 -8.70 -3.21 -4.11
C THR A 90 -7.68 -2.07 -4.23
N ALA A 91 -6.50 -2.34 -4.79
CA ALA A 91 -5.53 -1.28 -5.06
C ALA A 91 -6.01 -0.45 -6.26
N THR A 92 -6.24 0.84 -6.03
CA THR A 92 -6.78 1.78 -7.02
C THR A 92 -5.87 3.00 -7.19
N ASP A 93 -6.14 3.82 -8.22
CA ASP A 93 -5.46 5.10 -8.48
C ASP A 93 -3.93 4.99 -8.68
N ILE A 94 -3.52 3.94 -9.40
CA ILE A 94 -2.11 3.62 -9.67
C ILE A 94 -1.68 4.27 -11.00
N ASP A 95 -1.61 5.60 -11.03
CA ASP A 95 -1.17 6.33 -12.22
C ASP A 95 0.35 6.13 -12.46
N ASN A 96 0.71 5.71 -13.68
CA ASN A 96 2.10 5.47 -14.11
C ASN A 96 2.89 4.46 -13.26
N ALA A 97 2.22 3.60 -12.51
CA ALA A 97 2.83 2.52 -11.76
C ALA A 97 2.29 1.15 -12.22
N ARG A 98 3.13 0.13 -12.10
CA ARG A 98 2.78 -1.27 -12.42
C ARG A 98 2.74 -2.05 -11.11
N PRO A 99 1.55 -2.48 -10.65
CA PRO A 99 1.47 -3.26 -9.43
C PRO A 99 2.10 -4.64 -9.65
N LEU A 100 2.95 -5.05 -8.71
CA LEU A 100 3.50 -6.39 -8.62
C LEU A 100 3.21 -6.95 -7.22
N PHE A 101 3.08 -8.26 -7.13
CA PHE A 101 2.72 -8.96 -5.91
C PHE A 101 3.85 -9.89 -5.48
N SER A 102 4.07 -9.98 -4.18
CA SER A 102 5.03 -10.91 -3.59
C SER A 102 4.30 -11.93 -2.73
N ILE A 103 4.73 -13.18 -2.82
CA ILE A 103 4.26 -14.29 -1.98
C ILE A 103 5.35 -14.80 -1.01
N ASP A 104 6.55 -14.22 -1.07
CA ASP A 104 7.75 -14.67 -0.38
C ASP A 104 8.34 -13.59 0.55
N GLY A 105 7.48 -12.67 1.02
CA GLY A 105 7.87 -11.63 1.97
C GLY A 105 8.74 -10.52 1.35
N GLY A 106 8.63 -10.30 0.04
CA GLY A 106 9.35 -9.27 -0.70
C GLY A 106 10.69 -9.71 -1.28
N ALA A 107 10.98 -11.01 -1.32
CA ALA A 107 12.19 -11.51 -1.98
C ALA A 107 12.05 -11.51 -3.51
N SER A 108 10.84 -11.72 -4.03
CA SER A 108 10.48 -11.58 -5.44
C SER A 108 9.10 -10.95 -5.63
N PHE A 109 8.90 -10.32 -6.79
CA PHE A 109 7.67 -9.63 -7.16
C PHE A 109 7.26 -10.04 -8.57
N HIS A 110 5.99 -10.40 -8.75
CA HIS A 110 5.45 -10.92 -9.99
C HIS A 110 4.14 -10.23 -10.36
N GLU A 111 3.86 -10.19 -11.66
CA GLU A 111 2.52 -9.82 -12.14
C GLU A 111 1.50 -10.84 -11.67
N PRO A 112 0.23 -10.43 -11.44
CA PRO A 112 -0.82 -11.38 -11.14
C PRO A 112 -0.96 -12.37 -12.31
N PRO A 113 -1.31 -13.64 -12.04
CA PRO A 113 -1.48 -14.62 -13.10
C PRO A 113 -2.51 -14.12 -14.11
N SER A 114 -2.16 -14.13 -15.40
CA SER A 114 -3.11 -13.76 -16.44
C SER A 114 -4.32 -14.70 -16.37
N PRO A 115 -5.56 -14.18 -16.41
CA PRO A 115 -6.72 -15.05 -16.56
C PRO A 115 -6.56 -15.74 -17.90
N THR A 116 -6.25 -17.04 -17.89
CA THR A 116 -6.16 -17.82 -19.12
C THR A 116 -7.51 -17.72 -19.81
N SER A 117 -7.55 -17.10 -20.99
CA SER A 117 -8.71 -17.20 -21.87
C SER A 117 -8.89 -18.67 -22.21
N SER A 118 -9.90 -19.29 -21.59
CA SER A 118 -10.37 -20.64 -21.90
C SER A 118 -10.97 -20.71 -23.29
#